data_AF-A0A453LUE1-F1
#
_entry.id   AF-A0A453LUE1-F1
#
_cell.length_a   1.000
_cell.length_b   1.000
_cell.length_c   1.000
_cell.angle_alpha   90.00
_cell.angle_beta   90.00
_cell.angle_gamma   90.00
#
_symmetry.space_group_name_H-M   'P 1'
#
loop_
_entity.id
_entity.type
_entity.pdbx_description
1 polymer ?
#
loop_
_entity_poly.entity_id
_entity_poly.type
_entity_poly.pdbx_seq_one_letter_code
_entity_poly.pdbx_strand_id
1 'polypeptide(L)' 'VGTDEVILPSDKDLESEEALWALYKRWCKSFNEERDYDEMVRRFDTFKDSVRMVDSVNKANLPYTLKLSQFADGKLAERR' A
#
# COMPACT_ATOMS: atom_id res chain seq x y z
N VAL A 1 -8.18 -17.77 5.47
CA VAL A 1 -9.15 -16.66 5.64
C VAL A 1 -8.33 -15.40 5.73
N GLY A 2 -8.22 -14.65 4.63
CA GLY A 2 -7.53 -13.37 4.64
C GLY A 2 -8.36 -12.44 5.51
N THR A 3 -7.82 -12.03 6.64
CA THR A 3 -8.43 -10.97 7.42
C THR A 3 -8.38 -9.72 6.54
N ASP A 4 -9.54 -9.13 6.25
CA ASP A 4 -9.65 -7.81 5.61
C ASP A 4 -9.11 -6.74 6.57
N GLU A 5 -7.82 -6.84 6.93
CA GLU A 5 -7.16 -5.90 7.80
C GLU A 5 -7.09 -4.58 7.03
N VAL A 6 -7.85 -3.61 7.54
CA VAL A 6 -7.98 -2.30 6.92
C VAL A 6 -6.66 -1.56 7.14
N ILE A 7 -5.81 -1.55 6.12
CA ILE A 7 -4.61 -0.72 6.13
C ILE A 7 -4.95 0.66 5.57
N LEU A 8 -4.93 1.64 6.45
CA LEU A 8 -5.01 3.05 6.13
C LEU A 8 -3.63 3.68 6.33
N PRO A 9 -3.08 4.39 5.32
CA PRO A 9 -1.87 5.15 5.53
C PRO A 9 -2.15 6.32 6.49
N SER A 10 -1.24 6.53 7.43
CA SER A 10 -1.25 7.70 8.33
C SER A 10 -0.26 8.75 7.84
N ASP A 11 -0.39 10.00 8.30
CA ASP A 11 0.58 11.06 7.95
C ASP A 11 2.03 10.64 8.24
N LYS A 12 2.26 9.92 9.35
CA LYS A 12 3.57 9.38 9.72
C LYS A 12 4.15 8.41 8.71
N ASP A 13 3.30 7.65 8.02
CA ASP A 13 3.75 6.71 7.00
C ASP A 13 4.20 7.42 5.72
N LEU A 14 3.80 8.67 5.50
CA LEU A 14 4.18 9.48 4.34
C LEU A 14 5.35 10.45 4.61
N GLU A 15 5.85 10.52 5.84
CA GLU A 15 6.90 11.48 6.25
C GLU A 15 8.26 11.21 5.56
N SER A 16 8.54 9.95 5.18
CA SER A 16 9.79 9.58 4.51
C SER A 16 9.67 8.29 3.69
N GLU A 17 10.65 8.00 2.84
CA GLU A 17 10.68 6.72 2.11
C GLU A 17 10.85 5.53 3.04
N GLU A 18 11.60 5.67 4.13
CA GLU A 18 11.77 4.62 5.15
C GLU A 18 10.45 4.31 5.86
N ALA A 19 9.63 5.35 6.12
CA ALA A 19 8.30 5.18 6.69
C ALA A 19 7.34 4.46 5.71
N LEU A 20 7.36 4.85 4.43
CA LEU A 20 6.62 4.17 3.37
C LEU A 20 7.06 2.72 3.20
N TRP A 21 8.36 2.44 3.31
CA TRP A 21 8.90 1.09 3.26
C TRP A 21 8.46 0.26 4.47
N ALA A 22 8.42 0.86 5.66
CA ALA A 22 7.89 0.22 6.85
C ALA A 22 6.39 -0.10 6.71
N LEU A 23 5.60 0.81 6.13
CA LEU A 23 4.20 0.56 5.77
C LEU A 23 4.09 -0.59 4.76
N TYR A 24 4.95 -0.63 3.74
CA TYR A 24 4.92 -1.69 2.73
C TYR A 24 5.19 -3.07 3.33
N LYS A 25 6.16 -3.18 4.25
CA LYS A 25 6.41 -4.43 5.00
C LYS A 25 5.21 -4.87 5.84
N ARG A 26 4.53 -3.94 6.51
CA ARG A 26 3.28 -4.25 7.26
C ARG A 26 2.19 -4.73 6.32
N TRP A 27 2.05 -4.07 5.17
CA TRP A 27 1.08 -4.44 4.14
C TRP A 27 1.34 -5.85 3.58
N CYS A 28 2.59 -6.21 3.26
CA CYS A 28 2.92 -7.57 2.84
C CYS A 28 2.53 -8.60 3.92
N LYS A 29 2.80 -8.30 5.19
CA LYS A 29 2.45 -9.19 6.31
C LYS A 29 0.93 -9.39 6.44
N SER A 30 0.14 -8.31 6.38
CA SER A 30 -1.32 -8.38 6.54
C SER A 30 -2.01 -9.14 5.40
N PHE A 31 -1.50 -9.03 4.17
CA PHE A 31 -2.04 -9.75 3.02
C PHE A 31 -1.36 -11.10 2.75
N ASN A 32 -0.46 -11.53 3.65
CA ASN A 32 0.34 -12.76 3.52
C ASN A 32 1.05 -12.87 2.16
N GLU A 33 1.61 -11.75 1.72
CA GLU A 33 2.40 -11.68 0.50
C GLU A 33 3.85 -12.05 0.79
N GLU A 34 4.25 -13.24 0.35
CA GLU A 34 5.64 -13.67 0.38
C GLU A 34 6.34 -13.19 -0.89
N ARG A 35 7.31 -12.28 -0.73
CA ARG A 35 8.13 -11.72 -1.81
C ARG A 35 9.58 -11.63 -1.38
N ASP A 36 10.48 -11.82 -2.32
CA ASP A 36 11.88 -11.49 -2.10
C ASP A 36 12.10 -9.97 -2.10
N TYR A 37 13.28 -9.57 -1.64
CA TYR A 37 13.64 -8.16 -1.52
C TYR A 37 13.63 -7.44 -2.87
N ASP A 38 14.10 -8.10 -3.93
CA ASP A 38 14.22 -7.49 -5.27
C ASP A 38 12.84 -7.24 -5.88
N GLU A 39 11.89 -8.17 -5.71
CA GLU A 39 10.50 -7.99 -6.09
C GLU A 39 9.86 -6.86 -5.30
N MET A 40 10.11 -6.80 -3.98
CA MET A 40 9.62 -5.68 -3.16
C MET A 40 10.16 -4.34 -3.65
N VAL A 41 11.46 -4.23 -3.94
CA VAL A 41 12.06 -3.00 -4.48
C VAL A 41 11.41 -2.61 -5.81
N ARG A 42 11.24 -3.58 -6.73
CA ARG A 42 10.62 -3.34 -8.04
C ARG A 42 9.19 -2.83 -7.95
N ARG A 43 8.42 -3.30 -6.97
CA ARG A 43 7.01 -2.94 -6.76
C ARG A 43 6.81 -1.69 -5.90
N PHE A 44 7.85 -1.23 -5.22
CA PHE A 44 7.74 -0.19 -4.20
C PHE A 44 7.22 1.13 -4.77
N ASP A 45 7.66 1.52 -5.97
CA ASP A 45 7.18 2.76 -6.61
C ASP A 45 5.66 2.74 -6.85
N THR A 46 5.13 1.64 -7.38
CA THR A 46 3.68 1.46 -7.57
C THR A 46 2.93 1.50 -6.23
N PHE A 47 3.51 0.89 -5.19
CA PHE A 47 2.93 0.94 -3.86
C PHE A 47 2.87 2.37 -3.30
N LYS A 48 3.94 3.17 -3.45
CA LYS A 48 3.96 4.58 -3.05
C LYS A 48 2.85 5.39 -3.71
N ASP A 49 2.61 5.17 -5.01
CA ASP A 49 1.57 5.89 -5.74
C ASP A 49 0.16 5.52 -5.25
N SER A 50 -0.09 4.24 -4.96
CA SER A 50 -1.33 3.80 -4.33
C SER A 50 -1.57 4.45 -2.96
N VAL A 51 -0.52 4.53 -2.13
CA VAL A 51 -0.60 5.18 -0.80
C VAL A 51 -0.95 6.66 -0.93
N ARG A 52 -0.28 7.39 -1.82
CA ARG A 52 -0.54 8.82 -2.06
C ARG A 52 -1.95 9.06 -2.60
N MET A 53 -2.43 8.19 -3.49
CA MET A 53 -3.81 8.27 -4.00
C MET A 53 -4.82 8.09 -2.86
N VAL A 54 -4.64 7.09 -2.01
CA VAL A 54 -5.52 6.84 -0.85
C VAL A 54 -5.51 8.04 0.11
N ASP A 55 -4.34 8.55 0.46
CA ASP A 55 -4.19 9.71 1.35
C ASP A 55 -4.87 10.96 0.77
N SER A 56 -4.60 11.27 -0.50
CA SER A 56 -5.19 12.41 -1.20
C SER A 56 -6.71 12.33 -1.25
N VAL A 57 -7.29 11.17 -1.54
CA VAL A 57 -8.75 10.99 -1.61
C VAL A 57 -9.38 11.10 -0.23
N ASN A 58 -8.75 10.51 0.79
CA ASN A 58 -9.26 10.56 2.16
C ASN A 58 -9.20 11.99 2.74
N LYS A 59 -8.29 12.84 2.26
CA LYS A 59 -8.20 14.26 2.62
C LYS A 59 -9.12 15.18 1.79
N ALA A 60 -9.70 14.70 0.69
CA ALA A 60 -10.47 15.52 -0.25
C ALA A 60 -11.94 15.79 0.18
N ASN A 61 -12.31 15.50 1.43
CA ASN A 61 -13.67 15.68 1.97
C ASN A 61 -14.78 15.08 1.07
N LEU A 62 -14.51 13.89 0.52
CA LEU A 62 -15.43 13.15 -0.33
C LEU A 62 -16.40 12.32 0.52
N PRO A 63 -17.58 11.94 -0.01
CA PRO A 63 -18.55 11.11 0.74
C PRO A 63 -18.10 9.65 0.91
N TYR A 64 -16.88 9.31 0.48
CA TYR A 64 -16.28 8.00 0.59
C TYR A 64 -14.79 8.09 0.92
N THR A 65 -14.25 7.00 1.44
CA THR A 65 -12.82 6.83 1.71
C THR A 65 -12.27 5.63 0.94
N LEU A 66 -10.98 5.68 0.64
CA LEU A 66 -10.23 4.56 0.07
C LEU A 66 -9.37 3.88 1.13
N LYS A 67 -9.04 2.62 0.85
CA LYS A 67 -8.19 1.76 1.68
C LYS A 67 -7.14 1.12 0.78
N LEU A 68 -5.99 0.77 1.34
CA LEU A 68 -5.00 -0.02 0.62
C LEU A 68 -5.55 -1.44 0.44
N SER A 69 -5.75 -1.84 -0.81
CA SER A 69 -6.17 -3.19 -1.16
C SER A 69 -4.97 -4.15 -1.19
N GLN A 70 -5.25 -5.46 -1.28
CA GLN A 70 -4.24 -6.50 -1.56
C GLN A 70 -3.52 -6.34 -2.92
N PHE A 71 -3.91 -5.36 -3.74
CA PHE A 71 -3.32 -5.08 -5.06
C PHE A 71 -2.57 -3.73 -5.10
N ALA A 72 -2.36 -3.08 -3.94
CA ALA A 72 -1.78 -1.74 -3.86
C ALA A 72 -0.38 -1.64 -4.51
N ASP A 73 0.34 -2.74 -4.63
CA ASP A 73 1.68 -2.79 -5.24
C ASP A 73 1.68 -3.19 -6.73
N GLY A 74 0.50 -3.24 -7.35
CA GLY A 74 0.34 -3.46 -8.78
C GLY A 74 0.42 -4.91 -9.25
N LYS A 75 0.46 -5.91 -8.36
CA LYS A 75 0.55 -7.34 -8.74
C LYS A 75 -0.51 -7.82 -9.76
N LEU A 76 -1.66 -7.14 -9.84
CA LEU A 76 -2.71 -7.45 -10.81
C LEU A 76 -2.34 -7.05 -12.24
N ALA A 77 -1.56 -5.97 -12.42
CA ALA A 77 -1.21 -5.43 -13.73
C ALA A 77 -0.19 -6.31 -14.49
N GLU A 78 0.58 -7.14 -13.76
CA GLU A 78 1.61 -8.02 -14.33
C GLU A 78 1.07 -9.36 -14.85
N ARG A 79 -0.22 -9.68 -14.62
CA ARG A 79 -0.84 -10.93 -15.09
C ARG A 79 -1.36 -10.86 -16.55
N ARG A 80 -0.83 -9.93 -17.36
CA ARG A 80 -1.23 -9.73 -18.76
C ARG A 80 -0.17 -10.22 -19.74
#